data_AF-A0A3L7WA30-F1
#
_entry.id   AF-A0A3L7WA30-F1
#
_cell.length_a   1.000
_cell.length_b   1.000
_cell.length_c   1.000
_cell.angle_alpha   90.00
_cell.angle_beta   90.00
_cell.angle_gamma   90.00
#
_symmetry.space_group_name_H-M   'P 1'
#
loop_
_entity.id
_entity.type
_entity.pdbx_description
1 polymer ?
#
loop_
_entity_poly.entity_id
_entity_poly.type
_entity_poly.pdbx_seq_one_letter_code
_entity_poly.pdbx_strand_id
1 'polypeptide(L)'
;MEWAVLVGCALVAALLVGLPRGSRVDLATVEAEAQQALIEERERLLDDLRELDDDTAAGRISADDRQGGRRAIAPRLRAVTEALRERGVELHDHDTTETAEERAG
;
A
#
# COMPACT_ATOMS: atom_id res chain seq x y z
N MET A 1 -29.61 44.96 -3.44
CA MET A 1 -29.26 43.68 -4.09
C MET A 1 -28.45 42.74 -3.19
N GLU A 2 -28.03 43.18 -1.99
CA GLU A 2 -27.24 42.37 -1.04
C GLU A 2 -28.04 41.28 -0.30
N TRP A 3 -29.33 41.51 -0.04
CA TRP A 3 -30.19 40.53 0.67
C TRP A 3 -30.38 39.21 -0.09
N ALA A 4 -30.34 39.25 -1.42
CA ALA A 4 -30.44 38.06 -2.27
C ALA A 4 -29.24 37.12 -2.11
N VAL A 5 -28.04 37.70 -1.89
CA VAL A 5 -26.81 36.93 -1.64
C VAL A 5 -26.87 36.26 -0.27
N LEU A 6 -27.39 36.97 0.75
CA LEU A 6 -27.52 36.42 2.10
C LEU A 6 -28.53 35.27 2.17
N VAL A 7 -29.68 35.40 1.49
CA VAL A 7 -30.67 34.33 1.41
C VAL A 7 -30.13 33.13 0.62
N GLY A 8 -29.37 33.38 -0.46
CA GLY A 8 -28.68 32.32 -1.20
C GLY A 8 -27.66 31.56 -0.35
N CYS A 9 -26.78 32.28 0.36
CA CYS A 9 -25.81 31.66 1.28
C CYS A 9 -26.48 30.88 2.41
N ALA A 10 -27.56 31.39 2.99
CA ALA A 10 -28.31 30.69 4.04
C ALA A 10 -28.97 29.41 3.52
N LEU A 11 -29.49 29.40 2.29
CA LEU A 11 -30.05 28.22 1.64
C LEU A 11 -28.98 27.16 1.33
N VAL A 12 -27.81 27.57 0.85
CA VAL A 12 -26.68 26.66 0.62
C VAL A 12 -26.18 26.07 1.94
N ALA A 13 -26.08 26.88 2.99
CA ALA A 13 -25.71 26.41 4.32
C ALA A 13 -26.77 25.44 4.89
N ALA A 14 -28.06 25.74 4.74
CA ALA A 14 -29.14 24.87 5.18
C ALA A 14 -29.18 23.53 4.41
N LEU A 15 -28.86 23.54 3.11
CA LEU A 15 -28.69 22.33 2.30
C LEU A 15 -27.48 21.51 2.76
N LEU A 16 -26.36 22.15 3.08
CA LEU A 16 -25.17 21.47 3.61
C LEU A 16 -25.40 20.89 5.02
N VAL A 17 -26.18 21.56 5.87
CA VAL A 17 -26.53 21.10 7.22
C VAL A 17 -27.62 20.02 7.20
N GLY A 18 -28.58 20.14 6.27
CA GLY A 18 -29.68 19.20 6.08
C GLY A 18 -29.34 17.99 5.22
N LEU A 19 -28.16 17.98 4.58
CA LEU A 19 -27.63 16.78 3.93
C LEU A 19 -27.48 15.70 5.02
N PRO A 20 -28.18 14.55 4.91
CA PRO A 20 -27.96 13.47 5.85
C PRO A 20 -26.48 13.15 5.80
N ARG A 21 -25.80 13.26 6.96
CA ARG A 21 -24.42 12.83 7.20
C ARG A 21 -24.29 11.31 7.06
N GLY A 22 -24.79 10.76 5.96
CA GLY A 22 -25.03 9.34 5.68
C GLY A 22 -23.80 8.61 5.15
N SER A 23 -22.70 9.31 4.92
CA SER A 23 -21.39 8.70 4.71
C SER A 23 -20.44 9.32 5.73
N ARG A 24 -20.59 8.89 6.99
CA ARG A 24 -19.44 8.83 7.88
C ARG A 24 -18.47 7.89 7.18
N VAL A 25 -17.56 8.46 6.40
CA VAL A 25 -16.36 7.75 5.95
C VAL A 25 -15.73 7.25 7.22
N ASP A 26 -15.81 5.95 7.42
CA ASP A 26 -15.24 5.32 8.60
C ASP A 26 -13.73 5.46 8.46
N LEU A 27 -13.14 6.32 9.29
CA LEU A 27 -11.70 6.56 9.28
C LEU A 27 -10.93 5.26 9.55
N ALA A 28 -11.53 4.32 10.28
CA ALA A 28 -10.94 2.99 10.47
C ALA A 28 -10.88 2.20 9.17
N THR A 29 -11.91 2.28 8.32
CA THR A 29 -11.92 1.65 6.99
C THR A 29 -10.89 2.28 6.07
N VAL A 30 -10.78 3.61 6.06
CA VAL A 30 -9.77 4.31 5.23
C VAL A 30 -8.35 3.94 5.65
N GLU A 31 -8.07 3.86 6.95
CA GLU A 31 -6.75 3.44 7.43
C GLU A 31 -6.48 1.96 7.10
N ALA A 32 -7.48 1.08 7.22
CA ALA A 32 -7.35 -0.32 6.84
C ALA A 32 -7.08 -0.49 5.34
N GLU A 33 -7.77 0.26 4.48
CA GLU A 33 -7.53 0.26 3.03
C GLU A 33 -6.13 0.78 2.68
N ALA A 34 -5.68 1.86 3.33
CA ALA A 34 -4.35 2.41 3.14
C ALA A 34 -3.26 1.43 3.58
N GLN A 35 -3.47 0.73 4.70
CA GLN A 35 -2.58 -0.32 5.18
C GLN A 35 -2.55 -1.50 4.19
N GLN A 36 -3.70 -1.95 3.71
CA GLN A 36 -3.82 -3.03 2.74
C GLN A 36 -3.07 -2.70 1.44
N ALA A 37 -3.21 -1.46 0.94
CA ALA A 37 -2.49 -1.00 -0.24
C ALA A 37 -0.96 -1.03 -0.06
N LEU A 38 -0.45 -0.76 1.15
CA LEU A 38 0.98 -0.88 1.45
C LEU A 38 1.46 -2.33 1.46
N ILE A 39 0.63 -3.26 1.95
CA ILE A 39 0.94 -4.70 1.93
C ILE A 39 1.03 -5.20 0.49
N GLU A 40 0.02 -4.90 -0.33
CA GLU A 40 0.00 -5.27 -1.75
C GLU A 40 1.18 -4.67 -2.53
N GLU A 41 1.53 -3.42 -2.23
CA GLU A 41 2.68 -2.78 -2.84
C GLU A 41 4.01 -3.44 -2.41
N ARG A 42 4.13 -3.86 -1.14
CA ARG A 42 5.29 -4.61 -0.67
C ARG A 42 5.42 -5.94 -1.42
N GLU A 43 4.33 -6.69 -1.52
CA GLU A 43 4.30 -7.99 -2.21
C GLU A 43 4.69 -7.84 -3.68
N ARG A 44 4.11 -6.85 -4.38
CA ARG A 44 4.49 -6.54 -5.77
C ARG A 44 5.98 -6.26 -5.91
N LEU A 45 6.56 -5.43 -5.03
CA LEU A 45 8.00 -5.12 -5.10
C LEU A 45 8.89 -6.33 -4.80
N LEU A 46 8.43 -7.27 -3.98
CA LEU A 46 9.14 -8.54 -3.74
C LEU A 46 9.04 -9.47 -4.94
N ASP A 47 7.90 -9.52 -5.60
CA ASP A 47 7.72 -10.28 -6.85
C ASP A 47 8.56 -9.70 -7.98
N ASP A 48 8.62 -8.37 -8.13
CA ASP A 48 9.52 -7.72 -9.10
C ASP A 48 10.99 -8.10 -8.85
N LEU A 49 11.41 -8.21 -7.58
CA LEU A 49 12.76 -8.67 -7.24
C LEU A 49 12.99 -10.14 -7.59
N ARG A 50 11.99 -11.00 -7.40
CA ARG A 50 12.05 -12.41 -7.79
C ARG A 50 12.11 -12.54 -9.32
N GLU A 51 11.32 -11.77 -10.05
CA GLU A 51 11.33 -11.76 -11.51
C GLU A 51 12.70 -11.34 -12.06
N LEU A 52 13.34 -10.32 -11.50
CA LEU A 52 14.72 -9.96 -11.87
C LEU A 52 15.70 -11.11 -11.63
N ASP A 53 15.53 -11.83 -10.53
CA ASP A 53 16.40 -12.95 -10.17
C ASP A 53 16.18 -14.13 -11.14
N ASP A 54 14.94 -14.43 -11.49
CA ASP A 54 14.54 -15.46 -12.46
C ASP A 54 14.97 -15.10 -13.89
N ASP A 55 14.82 -13.84 -14.31
CA ASP A 55 15.27 -13.33 -15.60
C ASP A 55 16.79 -13.45 -15.75
N THR A 56 17.52 -13.17 -14.67
CA THR A 56 18.98 -13.33 -14.66
C THR A 56 19.35 -14.81 -14.75
N ALA A 57 18.67 -15.68 -13.99
CA ALA A 57 18.91 -17.11 -14.01
C ALA A 57 18.59 -17.73 -15.38
N ALA A 58 17.55 -17.23 -16.06
CA ALA A 58 17.18 -17.60 -17.41
C ALA A 58 18.08 -16.98 -18.50
N GLY A 59 19.00 -16.08 -18.14
CA GLY A 59 19.87 -15.37 -19.07
C GLY A 59 19.14 -14.37 -19.97
N ARG A 60 17.94 -13.92 -19.58
CA ARG A 60 17.15 -12.90 -20.29
C ARG A 60 17.72 -11.49 -20.08
N ILE A 61 18.30 -11.23 -18.91
CA ILE A 61 18.97 -9.98 -18.56
C ILE A 61 20.39 -10.22 -18.07
N SER A 62 21.25 -9.20 -18.13
CA SER A 62 22.61 -9.29 -17.60
C SER A 62 22.64 -9.16 -16.07
N ALA A 63 23.76 -9.58 -15.45
CA ALA A 63 23.97 -9.36 -14.02
C ALA A 63 24.01 -7.87 -13.64
N ASP A 64 24.48 -7.01 -14.54
CA ASP A 64 24.49 -5.56 -14.33
C ASP A 64 23.06 -4.99 -14.37
N ASP A 65 22.22 -5.47 -15.29
CA ASP A 65 20.81 -5.10 -15.36
C ASP A 65 20.06 -5.53 -14.09
N ARG A 66 20.31 -6.76 -13.59
CA ARG A 66 19.79 -7.23 -12.31
C ARG A 66 20.18 -6.29 -11.18
N GLN A 67 21.45 -5.92 -11.10
CA GLN A 67 21.94 -5.05 -10.04
C GLN A 67 21.36 -3.63 -10.15
N GLY A 68 21.16 -3.13 -11.37
CA GLY A 68 20.44 -1.89 -11.65
C GLY A 68 19.00 -1.94 -11.16
N GLY A 69 18.26 -2.99 -11.51
CA GLY A 69 16.87 -3.21 -11.09
C GLY A 69 16.74 -3.29 -9.57
N ARG A 70 17.60 -4.07 -8.89
CA ARG A 70 17.62 -4.15 -7.42
C ARG A 70 17.90 -2.80 -6.76
N ARG A 71 18.81 -1.99 -7.32
CA ARG A 71 19.08 -0.63 -6.83
C ARG A 71 17.90 0.31 -7.02
N ALA A 72 17.13 0.15 -8.09
CA ALA A 72 15.93 0.95 -8.35
C ALA A 72 14.78 0.61 -7.39
N ILE A 73 14.59 -0.68 -7.08
CA ILE A 73 13.49 -1.17 -6.22
C ILE A 73 13.79 -0.93 -4.72
N ALA A 74 15.04 -1.08 -4.28
CA ALA A 74 15.40 -1.07 -2.87
C ALA A 74 14.93 0.17 -2.06
N PRO A 75 15.02 1.42 -2.57
CA PRO A 75 14.53 2.59 -1.83
C PRO A 75 13.02 2.55 -1.58
N ARG A 76 12.25 2.13 -2.59
CA ARG A 76 10.79 2.04 -2.49
C ARG A 76 10.37 0.93 -1.53
N LEU A 77 11.00 -0.24 -1.62
CA LEU A 77 10.75 -1.35 -0.71
C LEU A 77 11.06 -0.98 0.75
N ARG A 78 12.15 -0.23 1.00
CA ARG A 78 12.47 0.29 2.33
C ARG A 78 11.39 1.26 2.82
N ALA A 79 10.95 2.20 1.98
CA ALA A 79 9.92 3.16 2.35
C ALA A 79 8.59 2.49 2.71
N VAL A 80 8.14 1.52 1.90
CA VAL A 80 6.91 0.76 2.16
C VAL A 80 7.03 -0.06 3.45
N THR A 81 8.17 -0.72 3.66
CA THR A 81 8.41 -1.49 4.88
C THR A 81 8.41 -0.60 6.12
N GLU A 82 8.98 0.60 6.04
CA GLU A 82 8.94 1.56 7.15
C GLU A 82 7.51 2.04 7.42
N ALA A 83 6.76 2.39 6.37
CA ALA A 83 5.37 2.82 6.49
C ALA A 83 4.45 1.76 7.09
N LEU A 84 4.75 0.46 6.85
CA LEU A 84 4.07 -0.67 7.47
C LEU A 84 4.49 -0.84 8.94
N ARG A 85 5.77 -0.66 9.26
CA ARG A 85 6.27 -0.70 10.64
C ARG A 85 5.66 0.41 11.49
N GLU A 86 5.59 1.63 10.99
CA GLU A 86 4.97 2.77 11.67
C GLU A 86 3.48 2.53 11.99
N ARG A 87 2.81 1.70 11.19
CA ARG A 87 1.43 1.25 11.40
C ARG A 87 1.28 0.05 12.32
N GLY A 88 2.39 -0.49 12.84
CA GLY A 88 2.37 -1.66 13.72
C GLY A 88 2.05 -2.97 13.01
N VAL A 89 2.21 -3.03 11.68
CA VAL A 89 2.03 -4.26 10.92
C VAL A 89 3.26 -5.13 11.13
N GLU A 90 3.12 -6.17 11.95
CA GLU A 90 4.10 -7.25 12.01
C GLU A 90 4.00 -8.08 10.72
N LEU A 91 4.93 -7.81 9.81
CA LEU A 91 5.13 -8.62 8.62
C LEU A 91 5.64 -9.99 9.07
N HIS A 92 4.75 -10.96 9.24
CA HIS A 92 5.14 -12.36 9.40
C HIS A 92 5.81 -12.83 8.10
N ASP A 93 7.13 -13.05 8.15
CA ASP A 93 7.84 -13.78 7.11
C ASP A 93 7.32 -15.22 7.13
N HIS A 94 6.40 -15.53 6.21
CA HIS A 94 5.72 -16.83 6.12
C HIS A 94 6.62 -17.98 5.63
N ASP A 95 7.94 -17.92 5.83
CA ASP A 95 8.91 -18.85 5.21
C ASP A 95 9.88 -19.52 6.20
N THR A 96 9.38 -20.04 7.33
CA THR A 96 10.22 -20.89 8.21
C THR A 96 9.59 -22.16 8.78
N THR A 97 8.32 -22.47 8.52
CA THR A 97 7.69 -23.67 9.12
C THR A 97 7.59 -24.89 8.22
N GLU A 98 7.70 -24.78 6.90
CA GLU A 98 7.47 -25.95 6.03
C GLU A 98 8.71 -26.85 5.84
N THR A 99 9.93 -26.33 6.01
CA THR A 99 11.16 -27.13 5.78
C THR A 99 11.71 -27.88 7.00
N ALA A 100 11.07 -27.74 8.17
CA ALA A 100 11.51 -28.44 9.38
C ALA A 100 10.88 -29.85 9.54
N GLU A 101 9.67 -30.08 9.04
CA GLU A 101 9.00 -31.39 9.18
C GLU A 101 9.43 -32.41 8.10
N GLU A 102 9.82 -31.98 6.89
CA GLU A 102 10.16 -32.92 5.80
C GLU A 102 11.55 -33.59 5.96
N ARG A 103 12.41 -33.11 6.87
CA ARG A 103 13.70 -33.75 7.17
C ARG A 103 13.67 -34.78 8.30
N ALA A 104 12.51 -35.03 8.91
CA ALA A 104 12.36 -35.97 10.02
C ALA A 104 11.53 -37.23 9.69
N GLY A 105 11.08 -37.38 8.43
CA GLY A 105 10.28 -38.54 7.96
C GLY A 105 11.10 -39.60 7.25
#